data_AF-A0A1B7JJU9-F1
#
_entry.id   AF-A0A1B7JJU9-F1
#
_cell.length_a   1.000
_cell.length_b   1.000
_cell.length_c   1.000
_cell.angle_alpha   90.00
_cell.angle_beta   90.00
_cell.angle_gamma   90.00
#
_symmetry.space_group_name_H-M   'P 1'
#
loop_
_entity.id
_entity.type
_entity.pdbx_description
1 polymer ?
#
loop_
_entity_poly.entity_id
_entity_poly.type
_entity_poly.pdbx_seq_one_letter_code
_entity_poly.pdbx_strand_id
1 'polypeptide(L)'
;MRNVPNKSILKDVFSFKYELGVFDSYDYWQVLIETQSGRVYETKSNFYCSIKKEDHGQVTLGVNGESKKLYVHFPSSSDCSTALKLKD
;
A
#
# COMPACT_ATOMS: atom_id res chain seq x y z
N MET A 1 -10.02 -5.16 5.40
CA MET A 1 -9.81 -4.75 6.82
C MET A 1 -10.92 -3.78 7.21
N ARG A 2 -11.39 -3.79 8.46
CA ARG A 2 -12.44 -2.87 8.96
C ARG A 2 -12.04 -2.32 10.33
N ASN A 3 -12.47 -1.10 10.64
CA ASN A 3 -12.29 -0.44 11.94
C ASN A 3 -10.85 -0.45 12.46
N VAL A 4 -9.89 -0.06 11.61
CA VAL A 4 -8.46 0.00 11.95
C VAL A 4 -8.20 1.21 12.87
N PRO A 5 -7.80 1.03 14.13
CA PRO A 5 -7.55 2.15 15.04
C PRO A 5 -6.33 2.98 14.62
N ASN A 6 -6.31 4.24 15.04
CA ASN A 6 -5.14 5.10 14.83
C ASN A 6 -3.88 4.47 15.43
N LYS A 7 -2.75 4.57 14.72
CA LYS A 7 -1.43 4.01 15.10
C LYS A 7 -1.41 2.50 15.34
N SER A 8 -2.42 1.76 14.88
CA SER A 8 -2.41 0.30 14.97
C SER A 8 -1.50 -0.34 13.92
N ILE A 9 -0.92 -1.48 14.27
CA ILE A 9 -0.15 -2.33 13.38
C ILE A 9 -0.88 -3.66 13.28
N LEU A 10 -1.21 -4.06 12.07
CA LEU A 10 -1.79 -5.36 11.77
C LEU A 10 -0.75 -6.17 10.99
N LYS A 11 -0.50 -7.41 11.42
CA LYS A 11 0.47 -8.32 10.78
C LYS A 11 -0.26 -9.43 10.05
N ASP A 12 0.35 -9.92 8.97
CA ASP A 12 -0.12 -11.08 8.21
C ASP A 12 -1.60 -10.98 7.80
N VAL A 13 -2.01 -9.76 7.41
CA VAL A 13 -3.42 -9.40 7.19
C VAL A 13 -4.03 -10.02 5.93
N PHE A 14 -3.21 -10.33 4.93
CA PHE A 14 -3.60 -11.06 3.72
C PHE A 14 -2.34 -11.54 2.98
N SER A 15 -2.55 -12.43 2.01
CA SER A 15 -1.51 -12.92 1.10
C SER A 15 -1.99 -12.82 -0.34
N PHE A 16 -1.05 -12.61 -1.26
CA PHE A 16 -1.32 -12.51 -2.70
C PHE A 16 -0.14 -13.09 -3.47
N LYS A 17 -0.34 -13.36 -4.77
CA LYS A 17 0.71 -13.83 -5.68
C LYS A 17 1.32 -12.65 -6.41
N TYR A 18 2.61 -12.72 -6.66
CA TYR A 18 3.38 -11.75 -7.43
C TYR A 18 4.39 -12.50 -8.31
N GLU A 19 4.95 -11.81 -9.30
CA GLU A 19 5.89 -12.40 -10.25
C GLU A 19 7.31 -11.87 -10.03
N LEU A 20 8.31 -12.72 -10.29
CA LEU A 20 9.72 -12.36 -10.24
C LEU A 20 10.40 -12.79 -11.53
N GLY A 21 11.26 -11.93 -12.09
CA GLY A 21 12.08 -12.27 -13.27
C GLY A 21 11.32 -12.31 -14.60
N VAL A 22 10.06 -11.85 -14.62
CA VAL A 22 9.27 -11.68 -15.85
C VAL A 22 9.50 -10.26 -16.38
N PHE A 23 9.81 -10.16 -17.68
CA PHE A 23 9.98 -8.86 -18.35
C PHE A 23 8.65 -8.10 -18.41
N ASP A 24 8.68 -6.78 -18.22
CA ASP A 24 7.49 -5.90 -18.20
C ASP A 24 6.38 -6.30 -17.21
N SER A 25 6.73 -6.96 -16.09
CA SER A 25 5.80 -7.24 -14.99
C SER A 25 6.04 -6.27 -13.81
N TYR A 26 4.97 -5.71 -13.25
CA TYR A 26 5.02 -4.70 -12.19
C TYR A 26 3.93 -4.91 -11.14
N ASP A 27 4.23 -4.60 -9.88
CA ASP A 27 3.24 -4.58 -8.82
C ASP A 27 2.63 -3.17 -8.67
N TYR A 28 1.30 -3.11 -8.68
CA TYR A 28 0.53 -1.89 -8.54
C TYR A 28 -0.25 -1.89 -7.24
N TRP A 29 -0.21 -0.76 -6.53
CA TRP A 29 -0.81 -0.60 -5.22
C TRP A 29 -1.97 0.38 -5.27
N GLN A 30 -3.15 -0.10 -4.88
CA GLN A 30 -4.34 0.72 -4.75
C GLN A 30 -4.97 0.50 -3.38
N VAL A 31 -5.24 1.58 -2.66
CA VAL A 31 -6.03 1.53 -1.42
C VAL A 31 -7.25 2.43 -1.52
N LEU A 32 -8.33 1.98 -0.89
CA LEU A 32 -9.55 2.75 -0.66
C LEU A 32 -9.77 2.80 0.85
N ILE A 33 -9.83 4.01 1.42
CA ILE A 33 -9.93 4.24 2.86
C ILE A 33 -11.18 5.04 3.14
N GLU A 34 -12.12 4.44 3.87
CA GLU A 34 -13.29 5.13 4.41
C GLU A 34 -13.01 5.56 5.85
N THR A 35 -13.12 6.85 6.13
CA THR A 35 -12.98 7.40 7.48
C THR A 35 -14.28 7.22 8.27
N GLN A 36 -14.20 7.35 9.61
CA GLN A 36 -15.40 7.34 10.47
C GLN A 36 -16.42 8.43 10.12
N SER A 37 -15.97 9.53 9.49
CA SER A 37 -16.83 10.60 9.00
C SER A 37 -17.48 10.31 7.64
N GLY A 38 -17.28 9.11 7.07
CA GLY A 38 -17.80 8.71 5.77
C GLY A 38 -17.03 9.27 4.56
N ARG A 39 -15.88 9.92 4.77
CA ARG A 39 -15.05 10.40 3.65
C ARG A 39 -14.23 9.24 3.09
N VAL A 40 -14.20 9.14 1.77
CA VAL A 40 -13.47 8.10 1.07
C VAL A 40 -12.23 8.70 0.42
N TYR A 41 -11.08 8.07 0.66
CA TYR A 41 -9.80 8.45 0.06
C TYR A 41 -9.24 7.30 -0.76
N GLU A 42 -8.59 7.64 -1.87
CA GLU A 42 -7.93 6.67 -2.74
C GLU A 42 -6.56 7.15 -3.21
N THR A 43 -5.71 6.19 -3.57
CA THR A 43 -4.44 6.47 -4.26
C THR A 43 -4.69 6.79 -5.73
N LYS A 44 -3.72 7.43 -6.39
CA LYS A 44 -3.75 7.57 -7.85
C LYS A 44 -3.80 6.19 -8.54
N SER A 45 -4.43 6.14 -9.71
CA SER A 45 -4.38 4.95 -10.58
C SER A 45 -2.94 4.63 -10.99
N ASN A 46 -2.65 3.34 -11.22
CA ASN A 46 -1.38 2.84 -11.72
C ASN A 46 -0.15 3.27 -10.90
N PHE A 47 -0.30 3.41 -9.58
CA PHE A 47 0.84 3.60 -8.69
C PHE A 47 1.63 2.29 -8.57
N TYR A 48 2.74 2.19 -9.30
CA TYR A 48 3.61 1.01 -9.30
C TYR A 48 4.71 1.13 -8.24
N CYS A 49 5.02 0.01 -7.60
CA CYS A 49 6.18 -0.17 -6.73
C CYS A 49 6.42 -1.67 -6.56
N SER A 50 7.37 -2.24 -7.28
CA SER A 50 7.48 -3.70 -7.39
C SER A 50 8.27 -4.33 -6.26
N ILE A 51 7.79 -5.48 -5.79
CA ILE A 51 8.44 -6.38 -4.85
C ILE A 51 9.64 -7.01 -5.55
N LYS A 52 10.76 -7.13 -4.85
CA LYS A 52 11.95 -7.80 -5.35
C LYS A 52 12.21 -9.11 -4.62
N LYS A 53 13.11 -9.92 -5.17
CA LYS A 53 13.48 -11.22 -4.61
C LYS A 53 14.05 -11.08 -3.18
N GLU A 54 14.85 -10.04 -2.96
CA GLU A 54 15.45 -9.69 -1.68
C GLU A 54 14.43 -9.26 -0.61
N ASP A 55 13.19 -8.95 -0.98
CA ASP A 55 12.16 -8.57 -0.01
C ASP A 55 11.49 -9.77 0.65
N HIS A 56 11.84 -11.00 0.21
CA HIS A 56 11.36 -12.26 0.78
C HIS A 56 9.83 -12.34 0.89
N GLY A 57 9.12 -11.71 -0.04
CA GLY A 57 7.64 -11.68 -0.09
C GLY A 57 6.98 -10.86 1.02
N GLN A 58 7.74 -10.00 1.72
CA GLN A 58 7.23 -9.17 2.81
C GLN A 58 6.98 -7.74 2.33
N VAL A 59 5.81 -7.21 2.67
CA VAL A 59 5.44 -5.82 2.35
C VAL A 59 4.73 -5.21 3.54
N THR A 60 5.06 -3.95 3.84
CA THR A 60 4.32 -3.13 4.81
C THR A 60 3.63 -1.98 4.09
N LEU A 61 2.32 -1.84 4.28
CA LEU A 61 1.54 -0.69 3.82
C LEU A 61 1.34 0.28 4.98
N GLY A 62 1.94 1.46 4.88
CA GLY A 62 1.75 2.56 5.82
C GLY A 62 0.72 3.55 5.32
N VAL A 63 -0.31 3.85 6.11
CA VAL A 63 -1.30 4.88 5.79
C VAL A 63 -1.18 6.03 6.78
N ASN A 64 -0.90 7.24 6.29
CA ASN A 64 -0.83 8.44 7.12
C ASN A 64 -1.92 9.43 6.68
N GLY A 65 -2.90 9.67 7.56
CA GLY A 65 -4.01 10.60 7.31
C GLY A 65 -3.63 12.08 7.42
N GLU A 66 -2.59 12.43 8.18
CA GLU A 66 -2.11 13.81 8.32
C GLU A 66 -1.38 14.26 7.06
N SER A 67 -0.44 13.44 6.57
CA SER A 67 0.29 13.72 5.32
C SER A 67 -0.50 13.30 4.08
N LYS A 68 -1.65 12.63 4.25
CA LYS A 68 -2.49 12.04 3.19
C LYS A 68 -1.66 11.22 2.22
N LYS A 69 -0.93 10.22 2.72
CA LYS A 69 -0.07 9.36 1.92
C LYS A 69 -0.25 7.88 2.22
N LEU A 70 -0.16 7.08 1.17
CA LEU A 70 0.21 5.67 1.24
C LEU A 70 1.73 5.56 1.13
N TYR A 71 2.32 4.72 1.96
CA TYR A 71 3.70 4.27 1.90
C TYR A 71 3.70 2.76 1.64
N VAL A 72 4.55 2.34 0.71
CA VAL A 72 4.83 0.93 0.43
C VAL A 72 6.27 0.71 0.83
N HIS A 73 6.47 -0.09 1.87
CA HIS A 73 7.78 -0.39 2.43
C HIS A 73 8.12 -1.85 2.20
N PHE A 74 9.37 -2.07 1.80
CA PHE A 74 9.95 -3.39 1.66
C PHE A 74 11.18 -3.53 2.57
N PRO A 75 11.43 -4.71 3.16
CA PRO A 75 12.46 -4.86 4.17
C PRO A 75 13.89 -4.75 3.63
N SER A 76 14.10 -4.88 2.31
CA SER A 76 15.44 -4.89 1.71
C SER A 76 15.56 -4.03 0.45
N SER A 77 14.49 -3.80 -0.28
CA SER A 77 14.47 -2.93 -1.46
C SER A 77 13.98 -1.50 -1.15
N SER A 78 13.74 -0.70 -2.18
CA SER A 78 13.46 0.73 -2.05
C SER A 78 11.97 1.00 -1.81
N ASP A 79 11.70 1.87 -0.84
CA ASP A 79 10.36 2.32 -0.51
C ASP A 79 9.75 3.24 -1.58
N CYS A 80 8.42 3.20 -1.70
CA CYS A 80 7.65 4.14 -2.50
C CYS A 80 6.57 4.84 -1.66
N SER A 81 6.10 5.99 -2.14
CA SER A 81 4.93 6.64 -1.56
C SER A 81 4.07 7.31 -2.63
N THR A 82 2.77 7.45 -2.33
CA THR A 82 1.86 8.22 -3.17
C THR A 82 0.82 8.96 -2.34
N ALA A 83 0.26 10.02 -2.91
CA ALA A 83 -0.76 10.82 -2.25
C ALA A 83 -2.11 10.08 -2.24
N LEU A 84 -2.85 10.27 -1.16
CA LEU A 84 -4.26 9.94 -1.02
C LEU A 84 -5.07 11.17 -1.41
N LYS A 85 -6.03 10.98 -2.31
CA LYS A 85 -6.97 12.01 -2.75
C LYS A 85 -8.36 11.65 -2.26
N LEU A 86 -9.18 12.66 -2.00
CA LEU A 86 -10.59 12.42 -1.75
C LEU A 86 -11.18 11.81 -3.03
N LYS A 87 -11.96 10.75 -2.88
CA LYS A 87 -12.67 10.13 -3.99
C LYS A 87 -13.93 10.95 -4.27
N ASP A 88 -14.05 11.43 -5.50
CA ASP A 88 -15.20 12.19 -5.98
C ASP A 88 -16.44 11.30 -6.19
#